data_AF-A0A6I6AGH8-F1
#
_entry.id   AF-A0A6I6AGH8-F1
#
_cell.length_a   1.000
_cell.length_b   1.000
_cell.length_c   1.000
_cell.angle_alpha   90.00
_cell.angle_beta   90.00
_cell.angle_gamma   90.00
#
_symmetry.space_group_name_H-M   'P 1'
#
loop_
_entity.id
_entity.type
_entity.pdbx_description
1 polymer ?
#
loop_
_entity_poly.entity_id
_entity_poly.type
_entity_poly.pdbx_seq_one_letter_code
_entity_poly.pdbx_strand_id
1 'polypeptide(L)'
;MDWIYRFTENEDYPDPREEISFLSGLVEDDKEAFLLLNNHKTPPMSGSTKGQKVGLCTSETGRLILHGTATVADKPKRQNTPSNVLPIYGMLTNRMFCQLETIEIYEESPLDPEILSYDSQESFLQGQATVKKVLEHPSKKNEPHHSITPSSSSDESLELRFSVPKEINDVVTGVDPTAASWASKMTIGKKKMPSFSIRISNGTFTLPENPLFHHHKNDDLWDHVKSVKSSLVCIDGPCDTNGPRLLSNISKGWDKNACSGIRECERRLFREGVGLFWTTQNTVMKFEGASRWIARSIILFSEYPKIKKIETHPHGVFTFLWHLLGNKGTPPKKTKPEGRMARIDLLQKFIPDLNCDLLKDHDSVDAAAAALVAALHRCGLTKPFGSEGDGGQIWMPDCNRIKVKSKSRNSINV
;
A
#
# COMPACT_ATOMS: atom_id res chain seq x y z
N MET A 1 24.43 -16.73 11.15
CA MET A 1 23.76 -15.43 11.34
C MET A 1 22.31 -15.62 10.97
N ASP A 2 21.38 -15.23 11.84
CA ASP A 2 19.94 -15.51 11.65
C ASP A 2 19.18 -14.31 11.08
N TRP A 3 19.65 -13.10 11.42
CA TRP A 3 19.03 -11.84 11.04
C TRP A 3 20.07 -10.85 10.56
N ILE A 4 19.65 -9.92 9.71
CA ILE A 4 20.39 -8.71 9.36
C ILE A 4 19.55 -7.51 9.79
N TYR A 5 20.15 -6.61 10.56
CA TYR A 5 19.60 -5.31 10.90
C TYR A 5 20.39 -4.23 10.17
N ARG A 6 19.71 -3.46 9.32
CA ARG A 6 20.27 -2.34 8.57
C ARG A 6 20.00 -1.03 9.30
N PHE A 7 21.05 -0.41 9.83
CA PHE A 7 21.03 0.94 10.34
C PHE A 7 21.00 1.94 9.18
N THR A 8 20.27 3.04 9.39
CA THR A 8 20.10 4.12 8.41
C THR A 8 20.25 5.45 9.13
N GLU A 9 20.72 6.47 8.42
CA GLU A 9 20.85 7.83 8.96
C GLU A 9 19.54 8.28 9.63
N ASN A 10 19.66 8.85 10.83
CA ASN A 10 18.55 9.50 11.53
C ASN A 10 19.01 10.88 12.06
N GLU A 11 18.08 11.77 12.40
CA GLU A 11 18.40 13.17 12.76
C GLU A 11 19.28 13.27 14.02
N ASP A 12 19.16 12.32 14.94
CA ASP A 12 19.90 12.31 16.21
C ASP A 12 21.26 11.60 16.08
N TYR A 13 21.41 10.68 15.12
CA TYR A 13 22.61 9.91 14.78
C TYR A 13 22.82 9.96 13.26
N PRO A 14 23.49 11.03 12.77
CA PRO A 14 23.73 11.19 11.34
C PRO A 14 24.69 10.11 10.81
N ASP A 15 25.55 9.55 11.67
CA ASP A 15 26.37 8.39 11.34
C ASP A 15 25.81 7.11 12.02
N PRO A 16 25.22 6.18 11.24
CA PRO A 16 24.79 4.87 11.71
C PRO A 16 25.86 4.05 12.45
N ARG A 17 27.15 4.32 12.22
CA ARG A 17 28.27 3.64 12.89
C ARG A 17 28.40 4.06 14.35
N GLU A 18 28.07 5.32 14.66
CA GLU A 18 28.05 5.83 16.04
C GLU A 18 26.93 5.17 16.85
N GLU A 19 25.76 4.92 16.24
CA GLU A 19 24.67 4.17 16.90
C GLU A 19 25.12 2.75 17.27
N ILE A 20 25.76 2.03 16.34
CA ILE A 20 26.29 0.68 16.58
C ILE A 20 27.32 0.68 17.72
N SER A 21 28.24 1.64 17.70
CA SER A 21 29.29 1.79 18.72
C SER A 21 28.70 2.13 20.09
N PHE A 22 27.68 3.00 20.14
CA PHE A 22 26.98 3.34 21.36
C PHE A 22 26.29 2.11 21.97
N LEU A 23 25.59 1.31 21.15
CA LEU A 23 24.95 0.08 21.62
C LEU A 23 25.99 -0.92 22.16
N SER A 24 27.15 -1.05 21.51
CA SER A 24 28.26 -1.87 22.01
C SER A 24 28.74 -1.39 23.38
N GLY A 25 28.98 -0.08 23.52
CA GLY A 25 29.42 0.52 24.78
C GLY A 25 28.42 0.34 25.92
N LEU A 26 27.11 0.30 25.64
CA LEU A 26 26.11 -0.06 26.67
C LEU A 26 26.33 -1.48 27.19
N VAL A 27 26.56 -2.45 26.31
CA VAL A 27 26.78 -3.85 26.70
C VAL A 27 28.11 -4.00 27.46
N GLU A 28 29.16 -3.31 27.03
CA GLU A 28 30.46 -3.29 27.74
C GLU A 28 30.37 -2.68 29.15
N ASP A 29 29.45 -1.73 29.36
CA ASP A 29 29.12 -1.12 30.65
C ASP A 29 28.14 -1.96 31.50
N ASP A 30 27.87 -3.22 31.12
CA ASP A 30 26.85 -4.09 31.73
C ASP A 30 25.42 -3.47 31.73
N LYS A 31 25.13 -2.59 30.77
CA LYS A 31 23.80 -1.98 30.56
C LYS A 31 23.05 -2.70 29.45
N GLU A 32 21.72 -2.67 29.54
CA GLU A 32 20.87 -3.25 28.51
C GLU A 32 20.89 -2.42 27.22
N ALA A 33 21.26 -3.06 26.11
CA ALA A 33 21.16 -2.50 24.76
C ALA A 33 19.91 -3.02 24.05
N PHE A 34 19.31 -2.17 23.20
CA PHE A 34 18.10 -2.52 22.46
C PHE A 34 18.15 -2.03 21.02
N LEU A 35 17.62 -2.83 20.10
CA LEU A 35 17.29 -2.41 18.74
C LEU A 35 15.82 -1.97 18.68
N LEU A 36 15.56 -0.79 18.13
CA LEU A 36 14.21 -0.38 17.76
C LEU A 36 13.76 -1.13 16.49
N LEU A 37 12.69 -1.92 16.59
CA LEU A 37 12.06 -2.54 15.43
C LEU A 37 11.00 -1.61 14.82
N ASN A 38 10.80 -1.70 13.50
CA ASN A 38 9.86 -0.86 12.78
C ASN A 38 8.41 -0.95 13.33
N ASN A 39 7.60 0.07 13.10
CA ASN A 39 6.29 0.32 13.72
C ASN A 39 5.17 -0.60 13.25
N HIS A 40 5.48 -1.60 12.42
CA HIS A 40 4.50 -2.57 11.97
C HIS A 40 3.89 -3.33 13.15
N LYS A 41 2.68 -3.87 12.95
CA LYS A 41 2.02 -4.71 13.97
C LYS A 41 2.88 -5.93 14.33
N THR A 42 3.60 -6.46 13.34
CA THR A 42 4.52 -7.60 13.43
C THR A 42 5.80 -7.32 12.61
N PRO A 43 6.80 -6.60 13.15
CA PRO A 43 8.04 -6.38 12.42
C PRO A 43 8.78 -7.71 12.16
N PRO A 44 9.62 -7.81 11.11
CA PRO A 44 10.28 -9.06 10.71
C PRO A 44 11.00 -9.82 11.85
N MET A 45 11.62 -9.11 12.79
CA MET A 45 12.27 -9.71 13.98
C MET A 45 11.35 -9.94 15.19
N SER A 46 10.04 -9.64 15.14
CA SER A 46 9.15 -9.84 16.30
C SER A 46 9.02 -11.29 16.78
N GLY A 47 9.41 -12.25 15.93
CA GLY A 47 9.48 -13.67 16.27
C GLY A 47 10.88 -14.16 16.63
N SER A 48 11.87 -13.27 16.80
CA SER A 48 13.21 -13.70 17.22
C SER A 48 13.19 -14.28 18.62
N THR A 49 14.11 -15.22 18.86
CA THR A 49 14.26 -15.93 20.13
C THR A 49 15.65 -15.70 20.71
N LYS A 50 15.79 -15.86 22.03
CA LYS A 50 17.08 -15.77 22.72
C LYS A 50 18.15 -16.61 22.02
N GLY A 51 19.36 -16.06 21.89
CA GLY A 51 20.52 -16.73 21.31
C GLY A 51 20.67 -16.60 19.79
N GLN A 52 19.67 -16.07 19.07
CA GLN A 52 19.80 -15.81 17.63
C GLN A 52 20.80 -14.68 17.37
N LYS A 53 21.59 -14.81 16.29
CA LYS A 53 22.61 -13.84 15.88
C LYS A 53 22.06 -12.84 14.87
N VAL A 54 22.36 -11.57 15.07
CA VAL A 54 21.97 -10.43 14.23
C VAL A 54 23.23 -9.79 13.66
N GLY A 55 23.34 -9.69 12.33
CA GLY A 55 24.36 -8.86 11.68
C GLY A 55 23.97 -7.39 11.75
N LEU A 56 24.85 -6.55 12.27
CA LEU A 56 24.68 -5.11 12.37
C LEU A 56 25.31 -4.47 11.13
N CYS A 57 24.47 -4.01 10.20
CA CYS A 57 24.93 -3.54 8.89
C CYS A 57 24.55 -2.08 8.64
N THR A 58 25.37 -1.38 7.85
CA THR A 58 24.98 -0.14 7.17
C THR A 58 24.90 -0.37 5.66
N SER A 59 24.56 0.67 4.89
CA SER A 59 24.63 0.63 3.44
C SER A 59 25.68 1.60 2.92
N GLU A 60 26.56 1.11 2.05
CA GLU A 60 27.57 1.92 1.40
C GLU A 60 27.73 1.48 -0.06
N THR A 61 27.72 2.44 -0.98
CA THR A 61 27.86 2.18 -2.44
C THR A 61 26.92 1.10 -3.01
N GLY A 62 25.72 0.95 -2.43
CA GLY A 62 24.74 -0.06 -2.86
C GLY A 62 25.01 -1.47 -2.36
N ARG A 63 25.88 -1.64 -1.36
CA ARG A 63 26.15 -2.91 -0.67
C ARG A 63 25.86 -2.81 0.83
N LEU A 64 25.66 -3.95 1.47
CA LEU A 64 25.62 -4.03 2.93
C LEU A 64 27.04 -4.13 3.45
N ILE A 65 27.40 -3.27 4.40
CA ILE A 65 28.66 -3.34 5.13
C ILE A 65 28.35 -3.86 6.52
N LEU A 66 28.97 -4.98 6.90
CA LEU A 66 28.87 -5.57 8.22
C LEU A 66 29.87 -4.90 9.16
N HIS A 67 29.37 -4.39 10.28
CA HIS A 67 30.18 -3.72 11.32
C HIS A 67 30.34 -4.57 12.57
N GLY A 68 29.45 -5.53 12.78
CA GLY A 68 29.49 -6.38 13.96
C GLY A 68 28.36 -7.40 13.98
N THR A 69 28.37 -8.25 15.01
CA THR A 69 27.23 -9.12 15.31
C THR A 69 26.73 -8.93 16.72
N ALA A 70 25.44 -9.17 16.91
CA ALA A 70 24.80 -9.14 18.21
C ALA A 70 24.01 -10.42 18.48
N THR A 71 23.83 -10.75 19.75
CA THR A 71 22.99 -11.89 20.18
C THR A 71 21.69 -11.38 20.81
N VAL A 72 20.55 -11.94 20.41
CA VAL A 72 19.25 -11.61 21.01
C VAL A 72 19.19 -12.10 22.46
N ALA A 73 18.96 -11.19 23.41
CA ALA A 73 18.87 -11.53 24.84
C ALA A 73 17.51 -12.14 25.23
N ASP A 74 16.43 -11.58 24.68
CA ASP A 74 15.06 -11.99 24.98
C ASP A 74 14.15 -11.71 23.78
N LYS A 75 12.96 -12.31 23.80
CA LYS A 75 11.93 -12.10 22.81
C LYS A 75 11.58 -10.60 22.74
N PRO A 76 11.47 -10.01 21.53
CA PRO A 76 11.09 -8.61 21.38
C PRO A 76 9.75 -8.28 22.03
N LYS A 77 9.68 -7.13 22.68
CA LYS A 77 8.50 -6.68 23.45
C LYS A 77 8.08 -5.29 23.01
N ARG A 78 6.76 -5.05 23.07
CA ARG A 78 6.21 -3.69 22.94
C ARG A 78 6.33 -2.97 24.26
N GLN A 79 7.04 -1.85 24.27
CA GLN A 79 7.28 -1.03 25.45
C GLN A 79 7.51 0.43 25.06
N ASN A 80 7.60 1.30 26.06
CA ASN A 80 8.14 2.65 25.87
C ASN A 80 9.66 2.56 25.66
N THR A 81 10.29 3.61 25.12
CA THR A 81 11.74 3.63 24.94
C THR A 81 12.45 3.33 26.27
N PRO A 82 13.27 2.27 26.36
CA PRO A 82 14.07 2.00 27.55
C PRO A 82 15.03 3.15 27.84
N SER A 83 15.26 3.46 29.12
CA SER A 83 16.05 4.62 29.53
C SER A 83 17.46 4.65 28.94
N ASN A 84 18.09 3.48 28.81
CA ASN A 84 19.47 3.34 28.33
C ASN A 84 19.63 3.67 26.84
N VAL A 85 18.56 3.53 26.05
CA VAL A 85 18.54 3.87 24.62
C VAL A 85 17.67 5.09 24.31
N LEU A 86 17.22 5.80 25.34
CA LEU A 86 16.49 7.07 25.21
C LEU A 86 17.30 8.13 24.44
N PRO A 87 18.63 8.27 24.65
CA PRO A 87 19.43 9.19 23.85
C PRO A 87 19.43 8.85 22.34
N ILE A 88 19.26 7.56 22.00
CA ILE A 88 19.25 7.09 20.61
C ILE A 88 17.91 7.33 19.92
N TYR A 89 16.85 6.86 20.57
CA TYR A 89 15.54 6.74 19.91
C TYR A 89 14.55 7.82 20.32
N GLY A 90 14.92 8.67 21.27
CA GLY A 90 14.02 9.62 21.90
C GLY A 90 12.87 8.95 22.65
N MET A 91 11.96 9.76 23.17
CA MET A 91 10.82 9.26 23.93
C MET A 91 9.71 8.74 23.01
N LEU A 92 9.63 7.42 22.85
CA LEU A 92 8.63 6.74 22.05
C LEU A 92 7.75 5.86 22.93
N THR A 93 6.48 5.72 22.53
CA THR A 93 5.50 4.88 23.24
C THR A 93 5.06 3.69 22.39
N ASN A 94 4.83 2.54 23.03
CA ASN A 94 4.27 1.34 22.41
C ASN A 94 5.03 0.86 21.15
N ARG A 95 6.36 0.93 21.20
CA ARG A 95 7.26 0.49 20.11
C ARG A 95 7.83 -0.88 20.44
N MET A 96 8.17 -1.64 19.40
CA MET A 96 8.74 -2.97 19.57
C MET A 96 10.26 -2.84 19.68
N PHE A 97 10.83 -3.32 20.78
CA PHE A 97 12.28 -3.33 21.01
C PHE A 97 12.78 -4.77 21.12
N CYS A 98 13.98 -5.02 20.60
CA CYS A 98 14.70 -6.29 20.73
C CYS A 98 15.93 -6.06 21.61
N GLN A 99 15.96 -6.71 22.79
CA GLN A 99 17.12 -6.61 23.68
C GLN A 99 18.29 -7.43 23.15
N LEU A 100 19.51 -6.91 23.30
CA LEU A 100 20.75 -7.55 22.90
C LEU A 100 21.56 -7.95 24.14
N GLU A 101 22.17 -9.14 24.10
CA GLU A 101 22.96 -9.73 25.21
C GLU A 101 24.45 -9.53 24.98
N THR A 102 24.91 -9.69 23.75
CA THR A 102 26.30 -9.44 23.34
C THR A 102 26.31 -8.62 22.07
N ILE A 103 27.33 -7.78 21.91
CA ILE A 103 27.64 -7.06 20.67
C ILE A 103 29.15 -7.18 20.47
N GLU A 104 29.55 -7.71 19.31
CA GLU A 104 30.94 -7.84 18.89
C GLU A 104 31.13 -6.98 17.64
N ILE A 105 31.96 -5.94 17.75
CA ILE A 105 32.31 -5.05 16.64
C ILE A 105 33.56 -5.58 15.93
N TYR A 106 33.55 -5.54 14.60
CA TYR A 106 34.64 -5.99 13.75
C TYR A 106 35.16 -4.84 12.88
N GLU A 107 36.28 -5.08 12.20
CA GLU A 107 36.68 -4.25 11.07
C GLU A 107 35.61 -4.31 9.98
N GLU A 108 35.26 -3.16 9.43
CA GLU A 108 34.18 -3.05 8.45
C GLU A 108 34.48 -3.90 7.21
N SER A 109 33.50 -4.70 6.80
CA SER A 109 33.65 -5.58 5.64
C SER A 109 32.34 -5.70 4.87
N PRO A 110 32.39 -5.85 3.53
CA PRO A 110 31.20 -6.18 2.76
C PRO A 110 30.54 -7.46 3.28
N LEU A 111 29.21 -7.46 3.40
CA LEU A 111 28.49 -8.65 3.85
C LEU A 111 28.69 -9.81 2.86
N ASP A 112 29.13 -10.95 3.38
CA ASP A 112 29.41 -12.14 2.60
C ASP A 112 28.16 -12.59 1.78
N PRO A 113 28.29 -12.79 0.46
CA PRO A 113 27.19 -13.27 -0.37
C PRO A 113 26.68 -14.67 0.02
N GLU A 114 27.45 -15.48 0.75
CA GLU A 114 26.99 -16.75 1.33
C GLU A 114 25.96 -16.55 2.45
N ILE A 115 26.05 -15.42 3.18
CA ILE A 115 25.07 -15.03 4.19
C ILE A 115 23.83 -14.46 3.50
N LEU A 116 24.01 -13.57 2.52
CA LEU A 116 22.90 -13.00 1.76
C LEU A 116 23.35 -12.69 0.33
N SER A 117 22.75 -13.35 -0.67
CA SER A 117 23.14 -13.17 -2.08
C SER A 117 23.05 -11.71 -2.54
N TYR A 118 23.88 -11.31 -3.51
CA TYR A 118 23.91 -9.93 -4.01
C TYR A 118 22.54 -9.39 -4.44
N ASP A 119 21.76 -10.15 -5.20
CA ASP A 119 20.40 -9.76 -5.59
C ASP A 119 19.48 -9.55 -4.37
N SER A 120 19.66 -10.39 -3.34
CA SER A 120 18.91 -10.29 -2.10
C SER A 120 19.34 -9.10 -1.24
N GLN A 121 20.62 -8.71 -1.29
CA GLN A 121 21.14 -7.49 -0.67
C GLN A 121 20.58 -6.27 -1.39
N GLU A 122 20.66 -6.22 -2.73
CA GLU A 122 20.13 -5.11 -3.54
C GLU A 122 18.64 -4.90 -3.30
N SER A 123 17.84 -5.98 -3.39
CA SER A 123 16.40 -5.92 -3.12
C SER A 123 16.09 -5.46 -1.68
N PHE A 124 16.92 -5.84 -0.70
CA PHE A 124 16.75 -5.40 0.68
C PHE A 124 17.08 -3.90 0.83
N LEU A 125 18.14 -3.43 0.17
CA LEU A 125 18.57 -2.04 0.20
C LEU A 125 17.55 -1.09 -0.44
N GLN A 126 16.90 -1.51 -1.52
CA GLN A 126 15.83 -0.76 -2.19
C GLN A 126 14.50 -0.75 -1.41
N GLY A 127 14.36 -1.62 -0.40
CA GLY A 127 13.15 -1.76 0.39
C GLY A 127 13.05 -0.79 1.58
N GLN A 128 11.84 -0.66 2.14
CA GLN A 128 11.57 0.07 3.38
C GLN A 128 11.92 -0.74 4.65
N ALA A 129 12.30 -2.01 4.51
CA ALA A 129 12.64 -2.85 5.64
C ALA A 129 14.03 -2.48 6.19
N THR A 130 14.12 -2.35 7.52
CA THR A 130 15.39 -2.24 8.24
C THR A 130 15.87 -3.60 8.75
N VAL A 131 15.10 -4.66 8.56
CA VAL A 131 15.40 -6.00 9.09
C VAL A 131 15.08 -7.07 8.07
N LYS A 132 15.95 -8.06 7.93
CA LYS A 132 15.76 -9.23 7.08
C LYS A 132 16.15 -10.52 7.80
N LYS A 133 15.31 -11.56 7.73
CA LYS A 133 15.70 -12.92 8.14
C LYS A 133 16.67 -13.45 7.10
N VAL A 134 17.84 -13.92 7.53
CA VAL A 134 18.72 -14.72 6.68
C VAL A 134 18.02 -16.06 6.49
N LEU A 135 17.72 -16.41 5.24
CA LEU A 135 17.07 -17.70 4.97
C LEU A 135 17.97 -18.80 5.53
N GLU A 136 17.39 -19.71 6.31
CA GLU A 136 18.09 -20.91 6.73
C GLU A 136 18.66 -21.56 5.46
N HIS A 137 19.98 -21.78 5.40
CA HIS A 137 20.58 -22.68 4.42
C HIS A 137 19.69 -23.92 4.37
N PRO A 138 19.36 -24.44 3.17
CA PRO A 138 18.39 -25.52 3.03
C PRO A 138 18.82 -26.70 3.89
N SER A 139 18.31 -26.75 5.12
CA SER A 139 18.33 -27.89 6.00
C SER A 139 17.65 -28.99 5.19
N LYS A 140 18.39 -30.09 5.02
CA LYS A 140 17.99 -31.31 4.29
C LYS A 140 16.48 -31.39 4.16
N LYS A 141 16.00 -31.26 2.92
CA LYS A 141 14.59 -31.39 2.49
C LYS A 141 13.76 -32.14 3.53
N ASN A 142 13.11 -31.40 4.42
CA ASN A 142 11.87 -31.91 4.99
C ASN A 142 10.94 -32.05 3.80
N GLU A 143 10.44 -33.26 3.62
CA GLU A 143 9.49 -33.62 2.59
C GLU A 143 8.40 -32.57 2.49
N PRO A 144 7.93 -32.25 1.27
CA PRO A 144 6.93 -31.22 1.08
C PRO A 144 5.73 -31.55 1.95
N HIS A 145 5.51 -30.73 2.99
CA HIS A 145 4.19 -30.59 3.56
C HIS A 145 3.30 -30.24 2.39
N HIS A 146 2.52 -31.21 1.93
CA HIS A 146 1.45 -31.03 0.97
C HIS A 146 0.70 -29.77 1.41
N SER A 147 0.89 -28.69 0.66
CA SER A 147 -0.02 -27.57 0.68
C SER A 147 -1.38 -28.20 0.43
N ILE A 148 -2.23 -28.17 1.45
CA ILE A 148 -3.63 -28.51 1.31
C ILE A 148 -4.13 -27.54 0.24
N THR A 149 -4.20 -28.03 -0.99
CA THR A 149 -5.03 -27.45 -2.03
C THR A 149 -6.39 -27.25 -1.37
N PRO A 150 -6.93 -26.02 -1.30
CA PRO A 150 -8.26 -25.83 -0.76
C PRO A 150 -9.16 -26.80 -1.51
N SER A 151 -9.71 -27.77 -0.80
CA SER A 151 -10.74 -28.62 -1.37
C SER A 151 -11.80 -27.68 -1.93
N SER A 152 -12.09 -27.82 -3.22
CA SER A 152 -13.10 -27.09 -3.97
C SER A 152 -14.51 -27.45 -3.51
N SER A 153 -14.72 -27.42 -2.21
CA SER A 153 -15.87 -27.97 -1.49
C SER A 153 -16.59 -26.85 -0.77
N SER A 154 -17.29 -26.03 -1.56
CA SER A 154 -18.66 -25.55 -1.33
C SER A 154 -18.84 -24.25 -2.10
N ASP A 155 -19.35 -24.41 -3.32
CA ASP A 155 -19.78 -23.37 -4.23
C ASP A 155 -21.06 -22.68 -3.69
N GLU A 156 -20.99 -22.17 -2.45
CA GLU A 156 -21.97 -21.23 -1.96
C GLU A 156 -21.68 -19.90 -2.63
N SER A 157 -22.26 -19.70 -3.82
CA SER A 157 -22.20 -18.41 -4.51
C SER A 157 -22.81 -17.33 -3.61
N LEU A 158 -21.94 -16.64 -2.87
CA LEU A 158 -22.29 -15.49 -2.04
C LEU A 158 -22.83 -14.40 -2.95
N GLU A 159 -24.10 -14.04 -2.72
CA GLU A 159 -24.81 -12.99 -3.46
C GLU A 159 -24.72 -11.68 -2.67
N LEU A 160 -24.28 -10.62 -3.34
CA LEU A 160 -24.29 -9.27 -2.77
C LEU A 160 -25.70 -8.70 -2.88
N ARG A 161 -26.20 -8.15 -1.77
CA ARG A 161 -27.47 -7.45 -1.68
C ARG A 161 -27.22 -5.99 -1.39
N PHE A 162 -27.51 -5.16 -2.37
CA PHE A 162 -27.55 -3.72 -2.27
C PHE A 162 -28.69 -3.21 -3.17
N SER A 163 -29.25 -2.05 -2.85
CA SER A 163 -30.28 -1.42 -3.67
C SER A 163 -29.67 -0.27 -4.45
N VAL A 164 -29.74 -0.35 -5.77
CA VAL A 164 -29.50 0.80 -6.63
C VAL A 164 -30.84 1.52 -6.81
N PRO A 165 -30.95 2.81 -6.45
CA PRO A 165 -32.18 3.56 -6.64
C PRO A 165 -32.58 3.60 -8.13
N LYS A 166 -33.86 3.36 -8.45
CA LYS A 166 -34.34 3.24 -9.84
C LYS A 166 -34.37 4.57 -10.57
N GLU A 167 -34.45 5.66 -9.82
CA GLU A 167 -34.47 7.04 -10.29
C GLU A 167 -33.11 7.55 -10.76
N ILE A 168 -32.01 6.88 -10.39
CA ILE A 168 -30.67 7.25 -10.86
C ILE A 168 -30.50 6.73 -12.28
N ASN A 169 -30.28 7.67 -13.21
CA ASN A 169 -29.91 7.40 -14.59
C ASN A 169 -28.67 8.22 -14.95
N ASP A 170 -27.50 7.69 -14.61
CA ASP A 170 -26.23 8.39 -14.68
C ASP A 170 -25.16 7.53 -15.37
N VAL A 171 -24.15 8.19 -15.91
CA VAL A 171 -22.86 7.58 -16.23
C VAL A 171 -21.84 8.12 -15.23
N VAL A 172 -20.96 7.26 -14.75
CA VAL A 172 -19.82 7.62 -13.88
C VAL A 172 -18.53 7.07 -14.48
N THR A 173 -17.40 7.70 -14.17
CA THR A 173 -16.09 7.31 -14.71
C THR A 173 -15.06 7.14 -13.61
N GLY A 174 -14.34 6.03 -13.60
CA GLY A 174 -13.14 5.80 -12.80
C GLY A 174 -11.88 6.00 -13.62
N VAL A 175 -10.80 6.46 -13.00
CA VAL A 175 -9.52 6.71 -13.68
C VAL A 175 -8.36 6.20 -12.82
N ASP A 176 -7.44 5.44 -13.41
CA ASP A 176 -6.09 5.28 -12.88
C ASP A 176 -5.16 6.24 -13.63
N PRO A 177 -4.67 7.32 -13.00
CA PRO A 177 -3.95 8.38 -13.68
C PRO A 177 -2.65 7.91 -14.34
N THR A 178 -2.01 6.85 -13.85
CA THR A 178 -0.63 6.46 -14.18
C THR A 178 0.39 7.62 -14.03
N ALA A 179 1.70 7.32 -14.02
CA ALA A 179 2.71 8.36 -13.88
C ALA A 179 2.88 9.20 -15.17
N ALA A 180 2.67 10.52 -15.08
CA ALA A 180 3.02 11.47 -16.14
C ALA A 180 4.47 11.98 -16.03
N SER A 181 4.86 13.02 -16.78
CA SER A 181 6.21 13.58 -16.79
C SER A 181 6.27 15.06 -16.41
N TRP A 182 7.32 15.47 -15.69
CA TRP A 182 7.57 16.86 -15.31
C TRP A 182 7.68 17.81 -16.52
N ALA A 183 8.33 17.34 -17.59
CA ALA A 183 8.46 18.09 -18.85
C ALA A 183 7.10 18.42 -19.48
N SER A 184 6.14 17.50 -19.39
CA SER A 184 4.76 17.71 -19.87
C SER A 184 3.88 18.50 -18.88
N LYS A 185 4.42 18.96 -17.76
CA LYS A 185 3.63 19.51 -16.63
C LYS A 185 2.56 18.52 -16.15
N MET A 186 2.91 17.23 -16.11
CA MET A 186 2.04 16.10 -15.77
C MET A 186 0.81 15.90 -16.67
N THR A 187 0.85 16.39 -17.90
CA THR A 187 -0.25 16.14 -18.87
C THR A 187 -0.05 14.85 -19.67
N ILE A 188 1.18 14.34 -19.80
CA ILE A 188 1.53 13.20 -20.65
C ILE A 188 2.46 12.22 -19.92
N GLY A 189 2.16 10.92 -20.00
CA GLY A 189 2.95 9.82 -19.43
C GLY A 189 3.42 8.81 -20.48
N LYS A 190 4.35 7.92 -20.08
CA LYS A 190 4.82 6.81 -20.94
C LYS A 190 3.75 5.73 -21.08
N LYS A 191 3.01 5.45 -20.00
CA LYS A 191 1.87 4.53 -20.00
C LYS A 191 0.60 5.35 -20.29
N LYS A 192 -0.32 4.76 -21.07
CA LYS A 192 -1.64 5.36 -21.27
C LYS A 192 -2.44 5.25 -19.97
N MET A 193 -3.20 6.29 -19.67
CA MET A 193 -4.04 6.38 -18.49
C MET A 193 -5.39 5.71 -18.78
N PRO A 194 -5.74 4.58 -18.15
CA PRO A 194 -7.04 3.97 -18.38
C PRO A 194 -8.15 4.72 -17.64
N SER A 195 -9.31 4.83 -18.28
CA SER A 195 -10.57 5.20 -17.64
C SER A 195 -11.63 4.15 -17.89
N PHE A 196 -12.46 3.88 -16.89
CA PHE A 196 -13.55 2.92 -16.99
C PHE A 196 -14.90 3.59 -16.68
N SER A 197 -15.91 3.37 -17.51
CA SER A 197 -17.24 3.96 -17.34
C SER A 197 -18.28 2.91 -16.95
N ILE A 198 -19.15 3.26 -15.99
CA ILE A 198 -20.28 2.45 -15.55
C ILE A 198 -21.55 3.27 -15.76
N ARG A 199 -22.60 2.62 -16.29
CA ARG A 199 -23.95 3.17 -16.37
C ARG A 199 -24.78 2.68 -15.18
N ILE A 200 -25.44 3.60 -14.51
CA ILE A 200 -26.41 3.34 -13.45
C ILE A 200 -27.79 3.59 -14.05
N SER A 201 -28.62 2.55 -14.14
CA SER A 201 -29.97 2.68 -14.70
C SER A 201 -30.85 1.56 -14.24
N ASN A 202 -32.15 1.83 -14.02
CA ASN A 202 -33.16 0.81 -13.72
C ASN A 202 -32.81 -0.10 -12.51
N GLY A 203 -32.09 0.45 -11.54
CA GLY A 203 -31.69 -0.29 -10.34
C GLY A 203 -30.56 -1.30 -10.56
N THR A 204 -29.75 -1.14 -11.61
CA THR A 204 -28.57 -1.97 -11.86
C THR A 204 -27.36 -1.15 -12.31
N PHE A 205 -26.19 -1.76 -12.20
CA PHE A 205 -24.96 -1.27 -12.84
C PHE A 205 -24.74 -2.07 -14.13
N THR A 206 -24.56 -1.35 -15.24
CA THR A 206 -24.33 -1.94 -16.56
C THR A 206 -23.14 -1.28 -17.22
N LEU A 207 -22.57 -1.95 -18.24
CA LEU A 207 -21.48 -1.40 -19.03
C LEU A 207 -22.04 -0.67 -20.27
N PRO A 208 -21.56 0.55 -20.58
CA PRO A 208 -21.77 1.12 -21.91
C PRO A 208 -21.02 0.28 -22.97
N GLU A 209 -21.33 0.49 -24.24
CA GLU A 209 -20.74 -0.26 -25.37
C GLU A 209 -19.21 -0.26 -25.35
N ASN A 210 -18.60 0.88 -25.01
CA ASN A 210 -17.15 1.02 -24.83
C ASN A 210 -16.89 1.49 -23.40
N PRO A 211 -16.71 0.57 -22.43
CA PRO A 211 -16.55 0.96 -21.04
C PRO A 211 -15.11 1.39 -20.71
N LEU A 212 -14.10 0.87 -21.42
CA LEU A 212 -12.68 1.13 -21.14
C LEU A 212 -12.05 1.98 -22.27
N PHE A 213 -11.41 3.07 -21.88
CA PHE A 213 -10.62 3.92 -22.77
C PHE A 213 -9.23 4.16 -22.21
N HIS A 214 -8.25 4.34 -23.11
CA HIS A 214 -6.86 4.60 -22.75
C HIS A 214 -6.41 5.95 -23.31
N HIS A 215 -6.06 6.86 -22.41
CA HIS A 215 -5.79 8.27 -22.73
C HIS A 215 -4.29 8.53 -22.81
N HIS A 216 -3.86 9.31 -23.81
CA HIS A 216 -2.47 9.74 -23.91
C HIS A 216 -2.21 11.00 -23.09
N LYS A 217 -3.20 11.91 -23.06
CA LYS A 217 -3.15 13.18 -22.36
C LYS A 217 -4.30 13.34 -21.36
N ASN A 218 -4.17 14.31 -20.46
CA ASN A 218 -5.28 14.69 -19.58
C ASN A 218 -6.49 15.21 -20.37
N ASP A 219 -6.28 16.01 -21.42
CA ASP A 219 -7.38 16.53 -22.25
C ASP A 219 -8.20 15.42 -22.92
N ASP A 220 -7.53 14.36 -23.42
CA ASP A 220 -8.21 13.19 -24.01
C ASP A 220 -9.19 12.56 -23.00
N LEU A 221 -8.78 12.45 -21.73
CA LEU A 221 -9.63 11.96 -20.66
C LEU A 221 -10.83 12.87 -20.46
N TRP A 222 -10.63 14.18 -20.37
CA TRP A 222 -11.71 15.11 -20.08
C TRP A 222 -12.69 15.24 -21.23
N ASP A 223 -12.23 15.15 -22.47
CA ASP A 223 -13.10 15.10 -23.65
C ASP A 223 -13.91 13.80 -23.69
N HIS A 224 -13.30 12.68 -23.29
CA HIS A 224 -14.03 11.43 -23.08
C HIS A 224 -15.10 11.57 -21.97
N VAL A 225 -14.73 12.09 -20.80
CA VAL A 225 -15.64 12.32 -19.65
C VAL A 225 -16.84 13.20 -20.05
N LYS A 226 -16.61 14.26 -20.83
CA LYS A 226 -17.69 15.11 -21.37
C LYS A 226 -18.54 14.36 -22.39
N SER A 227 -17.94 13.61 -23.30
CA SER A 227 -18.68 12.92 -24.37
C SER A 227 -19.60 11.83 -23.84
N VAL A 228 -19.17 11.08 -22.81
CA VAL A 228 -20.02 10.10 -22.10
C VAL A 228 -20.96 10.73 -21.08
N LYS A 229 -20.91 12.06 -20.92
CA LYS A 229 -21.70 12.84 -19.95
C LYS A 229 -21.58 12.29 -18.53
N SER A 230 -20.35 12.02 -18.12
CA SER A 230 -20.09 11.50 -16.78
C SER A 230 -20.53 12.51 -15.71
N SER A 231 -21.38 12.05 -14.79
CA SER A 231 -21.91 12.84 -13.68
C SER A 231 -20.91 12.98 -12.52
N LEU A 232 -19.96 12.05 -12.42
CA LEU A 232 -18.97 11.94 -11.36
C LEU A 232 -17.74 11.19 -11.87
N VAL A 233 -16.57 11.74 -11.57
CA VAL A 233 -15.28 11.09 -11.83
C VAL A 233 -14.64 10.65 -10.51
N CYS A 234 -14.18 9.41 -10.43
CA CYS A 234 -13.44 8.89 -9.28
C CYS A 234 -12.00 8.61 -9.70
N ILE A 235 -11.04 9.19 -8.98
CA ILE A 235 -9.62 9.12 -9.32
C ILE A 235 -8.93 8.16 -8.34
N ASP A 236 -8.21 7.16 -8.87
CA ASP A 236 -7.24 6.38 -8.12
C ASP A 236 -5.99 7.22 -7.88
N GLY A 237 -6.06 8.06 -6.87
CA GLY A 237 -4.93 8.83 -6.41
C GLY A 237 -5.33 10.08 -5.66
N PRO A 238 -4.37 10.68 -4.96
CA PRO A 238 -4.66 11.68 -3.97
C PRO A 238 -5.04 13.03 -4.58
N CYS A 239 -5.94 13.74 -3.91
CA CYS A 239 -6.26 15.13 -4.24
C CYS A 239 -5.31 16.17 -3.61
N ASP A 240 -4.47 15.75 -2.67
CA ASP A 240 -3.49 16.60 -1.95
C ASP A 240 -2.38 15.72 -1.33
N THR A 241 -1.42 16.28 -0.59
CA THR A 241 -0.39 15.52 0.13
C THR A 241 -0.37 15.78 1.63
N ASN A 242 0.19 14.86 2.42
CA ASN A 242 0.54 15.11 3.83
C ASN A 242 2.03 15.50 3.99
N GLY A 243 2.61 16.09 2.95
CA GLY A 243 4.03 16.40 2.87
C GLY A 243 4.27 17.48 1.83
N PRO A 244 5.13 17.25 0.82
CA PRO A 244 5.53 18.27 -0.15
C PRO A 244 4.35 18.81 -0.93
N ARG A 245 4.35 20.13 -1.15
CA ARG A 245 3.34 20.79 -2.00
C ARG A 245 3.84 20.87 -3.43
N LEU A 246 2.93 20.68 -4.38
CA LEU A 246 3.28 20.84 -5.80
C LEU A 246 3.53 22.32 -6.10
N LEU A 247 4.66 22.66 -6.74
CA LEU A 247 4.97 24.04 -7.09
C LEU A 247 4.03 24.54 -8.19
N SER A 248 3.67 25.83 -8.14
CA SER A 248 2.86 26.50 -9.19
C SER A 248 3.50 26.36 -10.57
N ASN A 249 4.83 26.44 -10.65
CA ASN A 249 5.57 25.97 -11.80
C ASN A 249 5.79 24.45 -11.68
N ILE A 250 4.80 23.67 -12.14
CA ILE A 250 4.77 22.20 -12.05
C ILE A 250 6.06 21.56 -12.57
N SER A 251 6.69 22.13 -13.61
CA SER A 251 7.94 21.59 -14.17
C SER A 251 9.13 21.64 -13.20
N LYS A 252 9.05 22.45 -12.13
CA LYS A 252 10.04 22.47 -11.04
C LYS A 252 9.78 21.42 -9.96
N GLY A 253 8.67 20.68 -10.03
CA GLY A 253 8.36 19.59 -9.12
C GLY A 253 7.77 20.05 -7.80
N TRP A 254 8.29 19.49 -6.71
CA TRP A 254 7.77 19.65 -5.36
C TRP A 254 8.50 20.74 -4.59
N ASP A 255 7.76 21.49 -3.76
CA ASP A 255 8.31 22.28 -2.68
C ASP A 255 8.70 21.34 -1.54
N LYS A 256 10.00 21.06 -1.43
CA LYS A 256 10.56 20.14 -0.44
C LYS A 256 10.46 20.65 0.99
N ASN A 257 10.30 21.96 1.17
CA ASN A 257 10.26 22.61 2.48
C ASN A 257 8.84 22.70 3.04
N ALA A 258 7.82 22.43 2.22
CA ALA A 258 6.45 22.35 2.67
C ALA A 258 6.19 20.99 3.33
N CYS A 259 6.20 20.94 4.67
CA CYS A 259 6.08 19.70 5.45
C CYS A 259 4.86 19.65 6.38
N SER A 260 3.89 20.56 6.23
CA SER A 260 2.81 20.78 7.21
C SER A 260 1.46 20.15 6.84
N GLY A 261 1.39 19.36 5.77
CA GLY A 261 0.14 18.73 5.34
C GLY A 261 -0.32 17.63 6.30
N ILE A 262 -1.62 17.56 6.59
CA ILE A 262 -2.23 16.43 7.28
C ILE A 262 -3.20 15.77 6.29
N ARG A 263 -3.09 14.44 6.14
CA ARG A 263 -4.09 13.61 5.44
C ARG A 263 -4.66 12.60 6.43
N GLU A 264 -5.64 13.04 7.21
CA GLU A 264 -6.29 12.17 8.20
C GLU A 264 -7.04 11.02 7.52
N CYS A 265 -7.46 11.20 6.26
CA CYS A 265 -8.02 10.14 5.42
C CYS A 265 -7.12 8.88 5.34
N GLU A 266 -5.82 9.06 5.06
CA GLU A 266 -4.84 7.96 4.98
C GLU A 266 -4.64 7.30 6.34
N ARG A 267 -4.54 8.10 7.41
CA ARG A 267 -4.39 7.59 8.79
C ARG A 267 -5.58 6.76 9.23
N ARG A 268 -6.81 7.19 8.90
CA ARG A 268 -8.02 6.45 9.23
C ARG A 268 -8.09 5.14 8.46
N LEU A 269 -7.77 5.14 7.16
CA LEU A 269 -7.72 3.89 6.38
C LEU A 269 -6.65 2.92 6.87
N PHE A 270 -5.49 3.43 7.30
CA PHE A 270 -4.47 2.60 7.93
C PHE A 270 -4.97 1.88 9.18
N ARG A 271 -5.79 2.56 10.01
CA ARG A 271 -6.43 1.95 11.19
C ARG A 271 -7.44 0.85 10.82
N GLU A 272 -8.07 0.95 9.65
CA GLU A 272 -8.93 -0.11 9.07
C GLU A 272 -8.13 -1.26 8.44
N GLY A 273 -6.80 -1.26 8.55
CA GLY A 273 -5.94 -2.31 8.01
C GLY A 273 -5.59 -2.13 6.54
N VAL A 274 -5.87 -0.96 5.95
CA VAL A 274 -5.45 -0.61 4.59
C VAL A 274 -4.14 0.16 4.65
N GLY A 275 -3.02 -0.52 4.39
CA GLY A 275 -1.69 0.07 4.41
C GLY A 275 -1.51 1.16 3.35
N LEU A 276 -1.66 2.43 3.72
CA LEU A 276 -1.51 3.59 2.86
C LEU A 276 -0.39 4.50 3.37
N PHE A 277 0.64 4.73 2.54
CA PHE A 277 1.68 5.74 2.78
C PHE A 277 2.07 6.43 1.48
N TRP A 278 1.09 6.89 0.73
CA TRP A 278 1.32 7.40 -0.62
C TRP A 278 1.88 8.81 -0.64
N THR A 279 1.41 9.70 0.24
CA THR A 279 1.70 11.13 0.10
C THR A 279 2.75 11.67 1.07
N THR A 280 3.44 10.78 1.80
CA THR A 280 4.47 11.18 2.76
C THR A 280 5.64 11.86 2.08
N GLN A 281 6.38 12.69 2.82
CA GLN A 281 7.66 13.26 2.38
C GLN A 281 8.57 12.21 1.76
N ASN A 282 8.75 11.08 2.44
CA ASN A 282 9.60 10.00 1.94
C ASN A 282 9.08 9.42 0.62
N THR A 283 7.78 9.18 0.50
CA THR A 283 7.20 8.61 -0.73
C THR A 283 7.36 9.57 -1.90
N VAL A 284 6.99 10.83 -1.70
CA VAL A 284 7.02 11.88 -2.72
C VAL A 284 8.45 12.21 -3.16
N MET A 285 9.39 12.23 -2.21
CA MET A 285 10.77 12.64 -2.47
C MET A 285 11.70 11.52 -2.93
N LYS A 286 11.45 10.26 -2.53
CA LYS A 286 12.37 9.13 -2.79
C LYS A 286 11.90 8.20 -3.91
N PHE A 287 10.62 8.25 -4.33
CA PHE A 287 10.07 7.31 -5.30
C PHE A 287 9.50 8.02 -6.53
N GLU A 288 10.31 8.16 -7.57
CA GLU A 288 9.99 8.93 -8.78
C GLU A 288 8.69 8.51 -9.48
N GLY A 289 8.37 7.21 -9.48
CA GLY A 289 7.13 6.70 -10.06
C GLY A 289 5.88 7.16 -9.28
N ALA A 290 5.91 6.98 -7.95
CA ALA A 290 4.83 7.40 -7.08
C ALA A 290 4.69 8.92 -7.06
N SER A 291 5.81 9.64 -6.99
CA SER A 291 5.89 11.10 -7.03
C SER A 291 5.16 11.68 -8.24
N ARG A 292 5.42 11.17 -9.45
CA ARG A 292 4.77 11.63 -10.68
C ARG A 292 3.30 11.23 -10.79
N TRP A 293 2.93 10.07 -10.26
CA TRP A 293 1.53 9.64 -10.18
C TRP A 293 0.72 10.55 -9.24
N ILE A 294 1.22 10.84 -8.03
CA ILE A 294 0.60 11.78 -7.06
C ILE A 294 0.43 13.17 -7.68
N ALA A 295 1.50 13.71 -8.30
CA ALA A 295 1.45 15.03 -8.93
C ALA A 295 0.38 15.09 -10.03
N ARG A 296 0.27 14.04 -10.86
CA ARG A 296 -0.76 13.96 -11.89
C ARG A 296 -2.16 13.92 -11.29
N SER A 297 -2.38 13.14 -10.23
CA SER A 297 -3.68 13.07 -9.56
C SER A 297 -4.12 14.43 -9.03
N ILE A 298 -3.25 15.16 -8.33
CA ILE A 298 -3.54 16.52 -7.83
C ILE A 298 -3.92 17.46 -8.98
N ILE A 299 -3.20 17.38 -10.11
CA ILE A 299 -3.51 18.19 -11.30
C ILE A 299 -4.89 17.85 -11.87
N LEU A 300 -5.22 16.57 -12.03
CA LEU A 300 -6.55 16.15 -12.47
C LEU A 300 -7.66 16.64 -11.52
N PHE A 301 -7.41 16.69 -10.21
CA PHE A 301 -8.35 17.27 -9.26
C PHE A 301 -8.54 18.78 -9.47
N SER A 302 -7.52 19.51 -9.92
CA SER A 302 -7.59 20.95 -10.20
C SER A 302 -8.21 21.31 -11.56
N GLU A 303 -8.05 20.47 -12.58
CA GLU A 303 -8.53 20.72 -13.95
C GLU A 303 -10.05 20.57 -14.07
N TYR A 304 -10.78 21.38 -14.84
CA TYR A 304 -12.24 21.23 -14.99
C TYR A 304 -13.04 21.22 -13.65
N PRO A 305 -13.01 22.30 -12.87
CA PRO A 305 -13.66 22.38 -11.54
C PRO A 305 -15.18 22.19 -11.55
N LYS A 306 -15.83 22.28 -12.72
CA LYS A 306 -17.27 22.03 -12.88
C LYS A 306 -17.62 20.52 -12.88
N ILE A 307 -16.64 19.64 -13.13
CA ILE A 307 -16.83 18.19 -13.09
C ILE A 307 -16.62 17.73 -11.66
N LYS A 308 -17.62 17.07 -11.08
CA LYS A 308 -17.51 16.51 -9.72
C LYS A 308 -16.48 15.39 -9.70
N LYS A 309 -15.60 15.42 -8.71
CA LYS A 309 -14.53 14.43 -8.52
C LYS A 309 -14.50 13.94 -7.08
N ILE A 310 -14.16 12.66 -6.92
CA ILE A 310 -13.85 12.06 -5.64
C ILE A 310 -12.57 11.23 -5.73
N GLU A 311 -11.91 11.07 -4.59
CA GLU A 311 -10.71 10.23 -4.46
C GLU A 311 -11.09 8.84 -3.96
N THR A 312 -10.39 7.82 -4.47
CA THR A 312 -10.42 6.48 -3.90
C THR A 312 -9.03 5.83 -3.92
N HIS A 313 -8.96 4.64 -3.34
CA HIS A 313 -7.78 3.78 -3.36
C HIS A 313 -8.19 2.33 -3.64
N PRO A 314 -7.98 1.81 -4.86
CA PRO A 314 -8.43 0.49 -5.29
C PRO A 314 -7.96 -0.67 -4.42
N HIS A 315 -6.73 -0.64 -3.88
CA HIS A 315 -6.32 -1.69 -2.96
C HIS A 315 -7.14 -1.68 -1.65
N GLY A 316 -7.53 -0.51 -1.16
CA GLY A 316 -8.49 -0.38 -0.07
C GLY A 316 -9.87 -0.89 -0.45
N VAL A 317 -10.38 -0.51 -1.63
CA VAL A 317 -11.66 -1.00 -2.17
C VAL A 317 -11.71 -2.53 -2.17
N PHE A 318 -10.70 -3.16 -2.77
CA PHE A 318 -10.62 -4.62 -2.82
C PHE A 318 -10.45 -5.25 -1.44
N THR A 319 -9.74 -4.61 -0.51
CA THR A 319 -9.60 -5.11 0.87
C THR A 319 -10.95 -5.11 1.59
N PHE A 320 -11.73 -4.03 1.47
CA PHE A 320 -13.07 -3.93 2.06
C PHE A 320 -14.02 -4.98 1.47
N LEU A 321 -14.04 -5.12 0.13
CA LEU A 321 -14.88 -6.12 -0.55
C LEU A 321 -14.44 -7.56 -0.24
N TRP A 322 -13.14 -7.80 -0.09
CA TRP A 322 -12.59 -9.10 0.28
C TRP A 322 -13.06 -9.52 1.68
N HIS A 323 -13.00 -8.61 2.64
CA HIS A 323 -13.49 -8.83 4.01
C HIS A 323 -15.00 -8.96 4.07
N LEU A 324 -15.73 -8.20 3.25
CA LEU A 324 -17.19 -8.30 3.16
C LEU A 324 -17.64 -9.73 2.81
N LEU A 325 -16.87 -10.44 1.98
CA LEU A 325 -17.13 -11.84 1.64
C LEU A 325 -16.61 -12.85 2.68
N GLY A 326 -16.22 -12.40 3.87
CA GLY A 326 -15.75 -13.25 4.96
C GLY A 326 -14.29 -13.70 4.85
N ASN A 327 -13.55 -13.24 3.83
CA ASN A 327 -12.14 -13.58 3.69
C ASN A 327 -11.27 -12.78 4.68
N LYS A 328 -10.19 -13.39 5.16
CA LYS A 328 -9.22 -12.76 6.06
C LYS A 328 -8.04 -12.17 5.27
N GLY A 329 -7.35 -11.20 5.87
CA GLY A 329 -6.12 -10.62 5.32
C GLY A 329 -6.34 -9.76 4.08
N THR A 330 -5.32 -9.60 3.24
CA THR A 330 -5.41 -8.83 2.00
C THR A 330 -5.72 -9.73 0.81
N PRO A 331 -6.42 -9.23 -0.22
CA PRO A 331 -6.57 -9.96 -1.48
C PRO A 331 -5.19 -10.30 -2.07
N PRO A 332 -5.05 -11.40 -2.85
CA PRO A 332 -3.78 -11.79 -3.46
C PRO A 332 -3.18 -10.66 -4.31
N LYS A 333 -1.88 -10.70 -4.64
CA LYS A 333 -1.23 -9.58 -5.35
C LYS A 333 -1.81 -9.37 -6.76
N LYS A 334 -2.22 -8.15 -7.10
CA LYS A 334 -2.81 -7.81 -8.43
C LYS A 334 -1.87 -8.01 -9.62
N THR A 335 -0.56 -8.01 -9.36
CA THR A 335 0.46 -8.27 -10.38
C THR A 335 0.55 -9.74 -10.78
N LYS A 336 -0.07 -10.65 -10.02
CA LYS A 336 -0.17 -12.07 -10.35
C LYS A 336 -1.50 -12.38 -11.03
N PRO A 337 -1.56 -13.33 -11.99
CA PRO A 337 -2.80 -13.69 -12.68
C PRO A 337 -3.95 -14.05 -11.72
N GLU A 338 -3.68 -14.81 -10.66
CA GLU A 338 -4.70 -15.25 -9.70
C GLU A 338 -5.24 -14.06 -8.89
N GLY A 339 -4.37 -13.14 -8.50
CA GLY A 339 -4.78 -11.93 -7.79
C GLY A 339 -5.50 -10.93 -8.68
N ARG A 340 -5.21 -10.89 -9.98
CA ARG A 340 -6.00 -10.12 -10.95
C ARG A 340 -7.38 -10.75 -11.10
N MET A 341 -7.48 -12.07 -11.28
CA MET A 341 -8.76 -12.76 -11.42
C MET A 341 -9.64 -12.56 -10.19
N ALA A 342 -9.09 -12.76 -8.98
CA ALA A 342 -9.84 -12.52 -7.74
C ALA A 342 -10.43 -11.11 -7.62
N ARG A 343 -9.77 -10.09 -8.20
CA ARG A 343 -10.30 -8.72 -8.24
C ARG A 343 -11.42 -8.56 -9.27
N ILE A 344 -11.27 -9.17 -10.44
CA ILE A 344 -12.30 -9.18 -11.47
C ILE A 344 -13.54 -9.90 -10.94
N ASP A 345 -13.39 -11.04 -10.27
CA ASP A 345 -14.50 -11.78 -9.65
C ASP A 345 -15.23 -10.92 -8.60
N LEU A 346 -14.51 -10.10 -7.82
CA LEU A 346 -15.11 -9.14 -6.90
C LEU A 346 -15.93 -8.07 -7.63
N LEU A 347 -15.39 -7.50 -8.72
CA LEU A 347 -16.09 -6.48 -9.52
C LEU A 347 -17.33 -7.07 -10.22
N GLN A 348 -17.25 -8.31 -10.72
CA GLN A 348 -18.35 -9.01 -11.38
C GLN A 348 -19.58 -9.20 -10.49
N LYS A 349 -19.40 -9.25 -9.16
CA LYS A 349 -20.53 -9.29 -8.21
C LYS A 349 -21.38 -8.02 -8.22
N PHE A 350 -20.84 -6.92 -8.73
CA PHE A 350 -21.54 -5.65 -8.90
C PHE A 350 -21.88 -5.37 -10.36
N ILE A 351 -21.06 -5.84 -11.29
CA ILE A 351 -21.14 -5.59 -12.73
C ILE A 351 -21.10 -6.94 -13.46
N PRO A 352 -22.22 -7.66 -13.57
CA PRO A 352 -22.23 -9.03 -14.09
C PRO A 352 -21.65 -9.20 -15.50
N ASP A 353 -21.78 -8.15 -16.33
CA ASP A 353 -21.30 -8.15 -17.73
C ASP A 353 -19.78 -7.93 -17.85
N LEU A 354 -19.07 -7.69 -16.75
CA LEU A 354 -17.63 -7.52 -16.75
C LEU A 354 -16.94 -8.85 -17.06
N ASN A 355 -15.91 -8.83 -17.91
CA ASN A 355 -15.11 -10.01 -18.23
C ASN A 355 -13.61 -9.69 -18.23
N CYS A 356 -12.79 -10.74 -18.23
CA CYS A 356 -11.34 -10.63 -18.16
C CYS A 356 -10.71 -10.03 -19.43
N ASP A 357 -11.37 -10.14 -20.59
CA ASP A 357 -10.88 -9.57 -21.84
C ASP A 357 -10.97 -8.04 -21.86
N LEU A 358 -11.92 -7.47 -21.14
CA LEU A 358 -12.00 -6.03 -20.92
C LEU A 358 -10.86 -5.51 -20.03
N LEU A 359 -10.48 -6.26 -18.99
CA LEU A 359 -9.53 -5.81 -17.95
C LEU A 359 -8.19 -6.56 -18.01
N LYS A 360 -7.45 -6.37 -19.11
CA LYS A 360 -6.21 -7.13 -19.39
C LYS A 360 -5.03 -6.79 -18.46
N ASP A 361 -4.94 -5.55 -17.98
CA ASP A 361 -3.86 -5.09 -17.12
C ASP A 361 -4.37 -4.53 -15.78
N HIS A 362 -3.46 -4.37 -14.82
CA HIS A 362 -3.84 -4.02 -13.45
C HIS A 362 -4.34 -2.58 -13.31
N ASP A 363 -3.84 -1.63 -14.10
CA ASP A 363 -4.32 -0.24 -14.06
C ASP A 363 -5.77 -0.16 -14.58
N SER A 364 -6.13 -0.97 -15.58
CA SER A 364 -7.51 -1.09 -16.03
C SER A 364 -8.43 -1.64 -14.93
N VAL A 365 -7.94 -2.60 -14.12
CA VAL A 365 -8.66 -3.12 -12.95
C VAL A 365 -8.84 -2.05 -11.87
N ASP A 366 -7.82 -1.24 -11.63
CA ASP A 366 -7.86 -0.13 -10.67
C ASP A 366 -8.82 0.98 -11.14
N ALA A 367 -8.82 1.32 -12.43
CA ALA A 367 -9.78 2.23 -13.03
C ALA A 367 -11.23 1.71 -12.93
N ALA A 368 -11.45 0.41 -13.15
CA ALA A 368 -12.76 -0.21 -12.96
C ALA A 368 -13.22 -0.20 -11.49
N ALA A 369 -12.29 -0.43 -10.55
CA ALA A 369 -12.57 -0.29 -9.13
C ALA A 369 -12.93 1.16 -8.76
N ALA A 370 -12.22 2.14 -9.31
CA ALA A 370 -12.56 3.55 -9.10
C ALA A 370 -13.94 3.89 -9.66
N ALA A 371 -14.29 3.37 -10.83
CA ALA A 371 -15.62 3.56 -11.43
C ALA A 371 -16.71 2.95 -10.56
N LEU A 372 -16.47 1.76 -9.99
CA LEU A 372 -17.39 1.13 -9.05
C LEU A 372 -17.60 2.00 -7.81
N VAL A 373 -16.53 2.60 -7.24
CA VAL A 373 -16.68 3.53 -6.11
C VAL A 373 -17.51 4.76 -6.50
N ALA A 374 -17.32 5.31 -7.70
CA ALA A 374 -18.17 6.39 -8.20
C ALA A 374 -19.65 5.97 -8.26
N ALA A 375 -19.94 4.77 -8.77
CA ALA A 375 -21.30 4.26 -8.88
C ALA A 375 -21.95 4.01 -7.51
N LEU A 376 -21.21 3.38 -6.60
CA LEU A 376 -21.63 3.18 -5.21
C LEU A 376 -21.85 4.53 -4.51
N HIS A 377 -21.02 5.53 -4.78
CA HIS A 377 -21.16 6.86 -4.19
C HIS A 377 -22.46 7.55 -4.64
N ARG A 378 -22.80 7.48 -5.94
CA ARG A 378 -24.09 7.98 -6.44
C ARG A 378 -25.28 7.29 -5.76
N CYS A 379 -25.13 6.03 -5.36
CA CYS A 379 -26.16 5.25 -4.66
C CYS A 379 -26.13 5.43 -3.13
N GLY A 380 -25.25 6.25 -2.57
CA GLY A 380 -25.10 6.37 -1.11
C GLY A 380 -24.57 5.11 -0.42
N LEU A 381 -23.81 4.28 -1.14
CA LEU A 381 -23.23 3.01 -0.70
C LEU A 381 -21.72 3.12 -0.44
N THR A 382 -21.23 4.33 -0.16
CA THR A 382 -19.83 4.59 0.19
C THR A 382 -19.73 5.28 1.54
N LYS A 383 -18.59 5.12 2.20
CA LYS A 383 -18.21 5.80 3.43
C LYS A 383 -16.96 6.66 3.17
N PRO A 384 -16.95 7.92 3.59
CA PRO A 384 -15.77 8.76 3.50
C PRO A 384 -14.79 8.45 4.64
N PHE A 385 -13.51 8.51 4.33
CA PHE A 385 -12.41 8.52 5.30
C PHE A 385 -11.71 9.87 5.22
N GLY A 386 -11.67 10.60 6.34
CA GLY A 386 -11.13 11.96 6.41
C GLY A 386 -12.20 13.06 6.33
N SER A 387 -11.76 14.29 6.12
CA SER A 387 -12.60 15.49 6.00
C SER A 387 -12.06 16.37 4.86
N GLU A 388 -12.90 17.22 4.27
CA GLU A 388 -12.43 18.14 3.22
C GLU A 388 -11.34 19.10 3.74
N GLY A 389 -11.39 19.48 5.03
CA GLY A 389 -10.41 20.39 5.64
C GLY A 389 -9.06 19.75 6.01
N ASP A 390 -9.01 18.42 6.13
CA ASP A 390 -7.81 17.67 6.57
C ASP A 390 -7.15 16.92 5.40
N GLY A 391 -6.93 17.62 4.28
CA GLY A 391 -6.30 17.08 3.08
C GLY A 391 -7.23 16.21 2.22
N GLY A 392 -8.54 16.24 2.45
CA GLY A 392 -9.55 15.60 1.60
C GLY A 392 -10.11 14.27 2.14
N GLN A 393 -10.95 13.65 1.33
CA GLN A 393 -11.67 12.43 1.67
C GLN A 393 -11.38 11.31 0.69
N ILE A 394 -11.08 10.13 1.23
CA ILE A 394 -10.96 8.90 0.44
C ILE A 394 -12.27 8.11 0.60
N TRP A 395 -12.94 7.82 -0.51
CA TRP A 395 -14.21 7.09 -0.51
C TRP A 395 -13.99 5.59 -0.72
N MET A 396 -14.63 4.80 0.14
CA MET A 396 -14.61 3.33 0.10
C MET A 396 -16.03 2.75 0.12
N PRO A 397 -16.24 1.50 -0.33
CA PRO A 397 -17.52 0.80 -0.15
C PRO A 397 -17.96 0.77 1.32
N ASP A 398 -19.23 1.06 1.59
CA ASP A 398 -19.81 0.91 2.93
C ASP A 398 -20.32 -0.53 3.13
N CYS A 399 -19.47 -1.37 3.71
CA CYS A 399 -19.78 -2.76 4.00
C CYS A 399 -20.95 -2.97 4.99
N ASN A 400 -21.43 -1.92 5.68
CA ASN A 400 -22.65 -2.01 6.50
C ASN A 400 -23.93 -1.88 5.65
N ARG A 401 -23.83 -1.21 4.51
CA ARG A 401 -24.94 -0.98 3.57
C ARG A 401 -24.99 -2.02 2.46
N ILE A 402 -23.84 -2.59 2.11
CA ILE A 402 -23.73 -3.71 1.16
C ILE A 402 -23.78 -5.00 1.96
N LYS A 403 -24.85 -5.79 1.82
CA LYS A 403 -25.03 -7.03 2.59
C LYS A 403 -24.60 -8.25 1.77
N VAL A 404 -24.20 -9.32 2.43
CA VAL A 404 -23.97 -10.63 1.81
C VAL A 404 -25.05 -11.59 2.31
N LYS A 405 -25.67 -12.34 1.40
CA LYS A 405 -26.55 -13.45 1.77
C LYS A 405 -25.96 -14.74 1.23
N SER A 406 -25.86 -15.77 2.08
CA SER A 406 -25.66 -17.13 1.57
C SER A 406 -26.90 -17.53 0.79
N LYS A 407 -26.73 -18.05 -0.43
CA LYS A 407 -27.84 -18.71 -1.10
C LYS A 407 -28.20 -19.92 -0.25
N SER A 408 -29.29 -19.81 0.50
CA SER A 408 -29.86 -20.95 1.21
C SER A 408 -30.05 -22.06 0.18
N ARG A 409 -29.39 -23.21 0.38
CA ARG A 409 -29.66 -24.41 -0.42
C ARG A 409 -31.17 -24.62 -0.37
N ASN A 410 -31.84 -24.52 -1.52
CA ASN A 410 -33.18 -25.06 -1.64
C ASN A 410 -33.04 -26.53 -1.25
N SER A 411 -33.53 -26.89 -0.06
CA SER A 411 -33.72 -28.27 0.33
C SER A 411 -34.61 -28.88 -0.74
N ILE A 412 -33.99 -29.67 -1.61
CA ILE A 412 -34.72 -30.61 -2.46
C ILE A 412 -35.43 -31.51 -1.46
N ASN A 413 -36.75 -31.32 -1.31
CA ASN A 413 -37.58 -32.33 -0.69
C ASN A 413 -37.50 -33.54 -1.63
N VAL A 414 -36.71 -34.53 -1.23
CA VAL A 414 -36.67 -35.85 -1.86
C VAL A 414 -37.95 -36.59 -1.50
#